data_AF-A0A804LSI8-F1
#
_entry.id   AF-A0A804LSI8-F1
#
_cell.length_a   1.000
_cell.length_b   1.000
_cell.length_c   1.000
_cell.angle_alpha   90.00
_cell.angle_beta   90.00
_cell.angle_gamma   90.00
#
_symmetry.space_group_name_H-M   'P 1'
#
loop_
_entity.id
_entity.type
_entity.pdbx_description
1 polymer ?
#
loop_
_entity_poly.entity_id
_entity_poly.type
_entity_poly.pdbx_seq_one_letter_code
_entity_poly.pdbx_strand_id
1 'polypeptide(L)'
;MQLEQNLELSEFNKQVLGVLPKLTCSLYFDVTFSSSCGLEKTFETALFGFLGVPLRHGWLVDPQGPQLTRYGFSSLHNDLIALQPTVLIWNENLITISKFEDKIYVLLNDLSLFKTKTDAVWERLTHANGDGVFVDCNFVPTDSKIQSVLGDISFEPHETVVSMEYLLGLVLALLGGSVKMQDYSDERKSQILDVVKSLAGGFDMDVIFTRTDGFTMTQEWLLLDCLDLNLRHGWIAARDLLTGPEVSFESLTLASNEPGFPHAEEIKNFLRGPQLTPIGLVSLQEDFVENVPCILFWNKHYHTIVMINGVLNSLVTDSNYLETRIVWQTLDGVNGDGVYLDNNFTPVYVGLDAATSVYVMWPKIN
;
A
#
# COMPACT_ATOMS: atom_id res chain seq x y z
N MET A 1 -35.31 10.09 -34.77
CA MET A 1 -33.91 10.31 -35.19
C MET A 1 -33.18 11.36 -34.34
N GLN A 2 -33.45 12.67 -34.45
CA GLN A 2 -32.72 13.69 -33.65
C GLN A 2 -32.96 13.57 -32.12
N LEU A 3 -34.20 13.27 -31.70
CA LEU A 3 -34.55 13.04 -30.28
C LEU A 3 -33.87 11.79 -29.71
N GLU A 4 -33.78 10.70 -30.49
CA GLU A 4 -33.11 9.46 -30.08
C GLU A 4 -31.59 9.67 -29.94
N GLN A 5 -30.95 10.34 -30.89
CA GLN A 5 -29.52 10.68 -30.81
C GLN A 5 -29.20 11.55 -29.58
N ASN A 6 -30.06 12.53 -29.27
CA ASN A 6 -29.88 13.37 -28.09
C ASN A 6 -30.07 12.59 -26.77
N LEU A 7 -31.01 11.63 -26.74
CA LEU A 7 -31.24 10.77 -25.59
C LEU A 7 -30.08 9.79 -25.38
N GLU A 8 -29.60 9.13 -26.44
CA GLU A 8 -28.45 8.23 -26.40
C GLU A 8 -27.18 8.97 -25.93
N LEU A 9 -26.92 10.17 -26.46
CA LEU A 9 -25.81 11.01 -26.02
C LEU A 9 -25.95 11.43 -24.55
N SER A 10 -27.18 11.72 -24.11
CA SER A 10 -27.45 12.06 -22.70
C SER A 10 -27.23 10.87 -21.76
N GLU A 11 -27.63 9.66 -22.16
CA GLU A 11 -27.46 8.46 -21.36
C GLU A 11 -26.00 8.02 -21.29
N PHE A 12 -25.29 8.06 -22.43
CA PHE A 12 -23.85 7.86 -22.46
C PHE A 12 -23.11 8.84 -21.55
N ASN A 13 -23.44 10.14 -21.61
CA ASN A 13 -22.83 11.15 -20.74
C ASN A 13 -23.12 10.87 -19.26
N LYS A 14 -24.32 10.37 -18.91
CA LYS A 14 -24.63 9.97 -17.52
C LYS A 14 -23.78 8.79 -17.06
N GLN A 15 -23.55 7.80 -17.92
CA GLN A 15 -22.71 6.64 -17.60
C GLN A 15 -21.25 7.05 -17.42
N VAL A 16 -20.72 7.89 -18.33
CA VAL A 16 -19.36 8.43 -18.24
C VAL A 16 -19.17 9.27 -16.98
N LEU A 17 -20.09 10.20 -16.68
CA LEU A 17 -20.03 11.01 -15.46
C LEU A 17 -20.26 10.18 -14.18
N GLY A 18 -20.96 9.04 -14.29
CA GLY A 18 -21.13 8.07 -13.22
C GLY A 18 -19.83 7.39 -12.77
N VAL A 19 -18.74 7.54 -13.54
CA VAL A 19 -17.40 7.07 -13.16
C VAL A 19 -16.70 8.05 -12.21
N LEU A 20 -17.07 9.34 -12.17
CA LEU A 20 -16.40 10.35 -11.33
C LEU A 20 -16.27 9.93 -9.85
N PRO A 21 -17.30 9.36 -9.19
CA PRO A 21 -17.17 8.90 -7.81
C PRO A 21 -16.18 7.74 -7.66
N LYS A 22 -15.94 6.94 -8.70
CA LYS A 22 -14.96 5.85 -8.68
C LYS A 22 -13.52 6.35 -8.77
N LEU A 23 -13.26 7.62 -9.10
CA LEU A 23 -11.90 8.18 -9.13
C LEU A 23 -11.24 8.19 -7.74
N THR A 24 -12.04 8.13 -6.66
CA THR A 24 -11.53 7.96 -5.29
C THR A 24 -11.21 6.51 -4.96
N CYS A 25 -11.44 5.59 -5.89
CA CYS A 25 -11.24 4.16 -5.80
C CYS A 25 -10.24 3.73 -6.90
N SER A 26 -9.77 2.49 -6.85
CA SER A 26 -8.99 1.93 -7.95
C SER A 26 -9.84 1.84 -9.23
N LEU A 27 -9.31 2.34 -10.34
CA LEU A 27 -9.91 2.21 -11.66
C LEU A 27 -9.21 1.10 -12.45
N TYR A 28 -10.00 0.27 -13.12
CA TYR A 28 -9.49 -0.78 -14.00
C TYR A 28 -9.38 -0.26 -15.44
N PHE A 29 -8.21 -0.44 -16.04
CA PHE A 29 -7.96 -0.15 -17.44
C PHE A 29 -7.40 -1.39 -18.12
N ASP A 30 -8.10 -1.89 -19.12
CA ASP A 30 -7.57 -2.91 -20.00
C ASP A 30 -6.71 -2.22 -21.09
N VAL A 31 -5.47 -2.68 -21.24
CA VAL A 31 -4.43 -2.05 -22.07
C VAL A 31 -4.06 -2.94 -23.23
N THR A 32 -3.76 -2.33 -24.37
CA THR A 32 -3.18 -3.02 -25.52
C THR A 32 -1.69 -2.72 -25.59
N PHE A 33 -0.84 -3.74 -25.62
CA PHE A 33 0.62 -3.60 -25.51
C PHE A 33 1.35 -3.04 -26.75
N SER A 34 0.62 -2.55 -27.75
CA SER A 34 1.16 -2.09 -29.03
C SER A 34 1.63 -0.63 -29.05
N SER A 35 1.13 0.21 -28.14
CA SER A 35 1.40 1.65 -28.12
C SER A 35 1.08 2.26 -26.76
N SER A 36 1.73 3.36 -26.38
CA SER A 36 1.50 4.01 -25.08
C SER A 36 0.06 4.53 -24.84
N CYS A 37 -0.75 4.67 -25.90
CA CYS A 37 -2.16 5.08 -25.83
C CYS A 37 -3.14 3.91 -26.00
N GLY A 38 -2.64 2.68 -25.99
CA GLY A 38 -3.41 1.48 -26.28
C GLY A 38 -4.34 1.11 -25.13
N LEU A 39 -5.59 1.52 -25.19
CA LEU A 39 -6.57 1.32 -24.13
C LEU A 39 -7.90 0.82 -24.72
N GLU A 40 -8.47 -0.21 -24.11
CA GLU A 40 -9.81 -0.69 -24.45
C GLU A 40 -10.87 0.38 -24.13
N LYS A 41 -11.89 0.47 -24.98
CA LYS A 41 -12.93 1.49 -24.84
C LYS A 41 -13.92 1.10 -23.75
N THR A 42 -13.79 1.76 -22.61
CA THR A 42 -14.64 1.65 -21.42
C THR A 42 -15.25 3.00 -21.04
N PHE A 43 -16.17 3.03 -20.07
CA PHE A 43 -16.66 4.31 -19.53
C PHE A 43 -15.55 5.08 -18.80
N GLU A 44 -14.63 4.35 -18.18
CA GLU A 44 -13.46 4.87 -17.49
C GLU A 44 -12.52 5.59 -18.47
N THR A 45 -12.16 4.98 -19.60
CA THR A 45 -11.36 5.65 -20.65
C THR A 45 -12.11 6.79 -21.33
N ALA A 46 -13.43 6.63 -21.54
CA ALA A 46 -14.28 7.67 -22.10
C ALA A 46 -14.36 8.91 -21.19
N LEU A 47 -14.27 8.76 -19.87
CA LEU A 47 -14.22 9.87 -18.93
C LEU A 47 -13.00 10.77 -19.20
N PHE A 48 -11.80 10.20 -19.37
CA PHE A 48 -10.60 10.98 -19.67
C PHE A 48 -10.69 11.66 -21.04
N GLY A 49 -11.24 10.96 -22.03
CA GLY A 49 -11.55 11.56 -23.35
C GLY A 49 -12.54 12.73 -23.24
N PHE A 50 -13.58 12.61 -22.42
CA PHE A 50 -14.55 13.67 -22.15
C PHE A 50 -13.93 14.87 -21.43
N LEU A 51 -13.04 14.62 -20.46
CA LEU A 51 -12.31 15.65 -19.73
C LEU A 51 -11.18 16.30 -20.56
N GLY A 52 -10.86 15.75 -21.73
CA GLY A 52 -9.75 16.21 -22.57
C GLY A 52 -8.37 15.93 -21.96
N VAL A 53 -8.28 14.97 -21.05
CA VAL A 53 -7.04 14.59 -20.37
C VAL A 53 -6.44 13.38 -21.10
N PRO A 54 -5.22 13.48 -21.66
CA PRO A 54 -4.57 12.34 -22.29
C PRO A 54 -4.30 11.24 -21.25
N LEU A 55 -4.65 10.00 -21.61
CA LEU A 55 -4.34 8.81 -20.83
C LEU A 55 -3.29 7.98 -21.58
N ARG A 56 -2.28 7.50 -20.84
CA ARG A 56 -1.15 6.71 -21.36
C ARG A 56 -0.80 5.57 -20.41
N HIS A 57 -0.11 4.54 -20.91
CA HIS A 57 0.53 3.50 -20.11
C HIS A 57 1.95 3.22 -20.63
N GLY A 58 2.83 2.75 -19.74
CA GLY A 58 4.20 2.35 -20.08
C GLY A 58 4.37 0.85 -20.37
N TRP A 59 3.27 0.09 -20.30
CA TRP A 59 3.29 -1.37 -20.41
C TRP A 59 3.26 -1.81 -21.88
N LEU A 60 4.42 -1.79 -22.54
CA LEU A 60 4.61 -2.26 -23.91
C LEU A 60 5.44 -3.54 -23.91
N VAL A 61 5.24 -4.41 -24.90
CA VAL A 61 5.99 -5.67 -25.02
C VAL A 61 7.49 -5.36 -25.10
N ASP A 62 8.22 -5.71 -24.04
CA ASP A 62 9.68 -5.65 -23.97
C ASP A 62 10.18 -7.02 -23.48
N PRO A 63 11.16 -7.65 -24.17
CA PRO A 63 11.81 -8.86 -23.68
C PRO A 63 12.46 -8.72 -22.29
N GLN A 64 12.72 -7.50 -21.81
CA GLN A 64 13.58 -7.25 -20.65
C GLN A 64 12.87 -6.83 -19.35
N GLY A 65 11.54 -6.67 -19.28
CA GLY A 65 10.93 -6.32 -18.00
C GLY A 65 9.41 -6.12 -18.02
N PRO A 66 8.76 -6.06 -16.84
CA PRO A 66 7.31 -6.21 -16.73
C PRO A 66 6.53 -4.89 -16.80
N GLN A 67 7.02 -3.73 -16.33
CA GLN A 67 6.27 -2.46 -16.35
C GLN A 67 7.19 -1.23 -16.48
N LEU A 68 6.66 -0.16 -17.13
CA LEU A 68 7.41 0.98 -17.73
C LEU A 68 8.71 0.52 -18.40
N THR A 69 8.56 -0.26 -19.46
CA THR A 69 9.71 -0.87 -20.15
C THR A 69 10.60 0.18 -20.81
N ARG A 70 11.83 -0.17 -21.21
CA ARG A 70 12.71 0.78 -21.92
C ARG A 70 12.03 1.30 -23.18
N TYR A 71 11.34 0.39 -23.87
CA TYR A 71 10.52 0.73 -25.01
C TYR A 71 9.31 1.58 -24.63
N GLY A 72 8.60 1.24 -23.54
CA GLY A 72 7.50 2.03 -22.97
C GLY A 72 7.90 3.47 -22.63
N PHE A 73 8.99 3.65 -21.89
CA PHE A 73 9.56 4.96 -21.56
C PHE A 73 9.95 5.74 -22.82
N SER A 74 10.58 5.08 -23.80
CA SER A 74 10.93 5.70 -25.09
C SER A 74 9.69 6.09 -25.90
N SER A 75 8.62 5.29 -25.87
CA SER A 75 7.34 5.62 -26.49
C SER A 75 6.72 6.84 -25.83
N LEU A 76 6.62 6.86 -24.50
CA LEU A 76 6.13 8.03 -23.76
C LEU A 76 6.93 9.29 -24.11
N HIS A 77 8.25 9.17 -24.16
CA HIS A 77 9.12 10.28 -24.53
C HIS A 77 8.79 10.86 -25.91
N ASN A 78 8.45 10.01 -26.88
CA ASN A 78 8.07 10.45 -28.23
C ASN A 78 6.62 10.95 -28.32
N ASP A 79 5.71 10.35 -27.55
CA ASP A 79 4.27 10.56 -27.67
C ASP A 79 3.75 11.73 -26.81
N LEU A 80 4.48 12.11 -25.75
CA LEU A 80 4.10 13.19 -24.85
C LEU A 80 4.32 14.56 -25.50
N ILE A 81 3.30 15.40 -25.39
CA ILE A 81 3.37 16.81 -25.78
C ILE A 81 4.02 17.60 -24.64
N ALA A 82 4.97 18.47 -24.99
CA ALA A 82 5.65 19.31 -24.01
C ALA A 82 4.66 20.17 -23.21
N LEU A 83 4.85 20.22 -21.89
CA LEU A 83 4.02 20.97 -20.93
C LEU A 83 2.53 20.59 -20.92
N GLN A 84 2.14 19.46 -21.51
CA GLN A 84 0.77 18.94 -21.41
C GLN A 84 0.69 17.92 -20.26
N PRO A 85 -0.07 18.20 -19.19
CA PRO A 85 -0.36 17.21 -18.16
C PRO A 85 -1.03 15.99 -18.78
N THR A 86 -0.45 14.83 -18.55
CA THR A 86 -0.90 13.54 -19.08
C THR A 86 -1.00 12.58 -17.92
N VAL A 87 -2.06 11.78 -17.88
CA VAL A 87 -2.21 10.72 -16.87
C VAL A 87 -1.50 9.48 -17.39
N LEU A 88 -0.57 8.96 -16.60
CA LEU A 88 0.13 7.71 -16.83
C LEU A 88 -0.41 6.65 -15.86
N ILE A 89 -0.82 5.51 -16.41
CA ILE A 89 -1.11 4.29 -15.67
C ILE A 89 0.22 3.59 -15.41
N TRP A 90 0.60 3.43 -14.14
CA TRP A 90 1.82 2.76 -13.72
C TRP A 90 1.62 2.01 -12.41
N ASN A 91 1.97 0.71 -12.37
CA ASN A 91 1.76 -0.17 -11.21
C ASN A 91 0.33 -0.03 -10.66
N GLU A 92 -0.67 -0.08 -11.56
CA GLU A 92 -2.10 0.09 -11.23
C GLU A 92 -2.50 1.46 -10.63
N ASN A 93 -1.57 2.40 -10.53
CA ASN A 93 -1.80 3.76 -10.06
C ASN A 93 -1.94 4.74 -11.23
N LEU A 94 -2.69 5.82 -11.01
CA LEU A 94 -2.77 6.96 -11.90
C LEU A 94 -1.85 8.06 -11.40
N ILE A 95 -0.77 8.32 -12.13
CA ILE A 95 0.14 9.43 -11.84
C ILE A 95 0.05 10.49 -12.93
N THR A 96 0.29 11.74 -12.56
CA THR A 96 0.33 12.84 -13.53
C THR A 96 1.77 13.05 -13.97
N ILE A 97 2.00 13.05 -15.28
CA ILE A 97 3.30 13.30 -15.89
C ILE A 97 3.26 14.47 -16.86
N SER A 98 4.41 15.11 -17.08
CA SER A 98 4.59 16.18 -18.06
C SER A 98 5.98 16.10 -18.68
N LYS A 99 6.08 16.47 -19.96
CA LYS A 99 7.36 16.54 -20.69
C LYS A 99 7.89 17.98 -20.70
N PHE A 100 9.13 18.19 -20.28
CA PHE A 100 9.82 19.48 -20.36
C PHE A 100 11.29 19.29 -20.76
N GLU A 101 11.80 20.09 -21.69
CA GLU A 101 13.18 19.99 -22.23
C GLU A 101 13.63 18.55 -22.55
N ASP A 102 12.76 17.78 -23.21
CA ASP A 102 13.05 16.39 -23.55
C ASP A 102 13.37 15.52 -22.32
N LYS A 103 12.65 15.75 -21.21
CA LYS A 103 12.65 14.92 -20.01
C LYS A 103 11.22 14.76 -19.53
N ILE A 104 10.93 13.62 -18.90
CA ILE A 104 9.62 13.33 -18.32
C ILE A 104 9.68 13.61 -16.83
N TYR A 105 8.66 14.25 -16.30
CA TYR A 105 8.53 14.60 -14.90
C TYR A 105 7.21 14.06 -14.35
N VAL A 106 7.22 13.56 -13.11
CA VAL A 106 6.06 13.08 -12.36
C VAL A 106 5.65 14.15 -11.34
N LEU A 107 4.36 14.43 -11.23
CA LEU A 107 3.82 15.34 -10.23
C LEU A 107 3.95 14.71 -8.85
N LEU A 108 4.51 15.46 -7.90
CA LEU A 108 4.55 15.05 -6.50
C LEU A 108 3.13 15.12 -5.92
N ASN A 109 2.52 13.96 -5.64
CA ASN A 109 1.19 13.87 -5.03
C ASN A 109 1.22 13.35 -3.59
N ASP A 110 2.42 13.13 -3.03
CA ASP A 110 2.53 12.66 -1.66
C ASP A 110 2.15 13.78 -0.68
N LEU A 111 1.06 13.57 0.06
CA LEU A 111 0.58 14.51 1.07
C LEU A 111 1.61 14.73 2.20
N SER A 112 2.53 13.78 2.42
CA SER A 112 3.60 13.89 3.40
C SER A 112 4.51 15.11 3.10
N LEU A 113 4.67 15.45 1.81
CA LEU A 113 5.51 16.56 1.38
C LEU A 113 4.95 17.92 1.77
N PHE A 114 3.64 18.07 2.02
CA PHE A 114 3.06 19.32 2.54
C PHE A 114 3.64 19.73 3.90
N LYS A 115 4.18 18.77 4.67
CA LYS A 115 4.86 19.06 5.93
C LYS A 115 6.30 19.52 5.73
N THR A 116 6.90 19.24 4.58
CA THR A 116 8.28 19.62 4.26
C THR A 116 8.31 21.04 3.69
N LYS A 117 9.30 21.84 4.10
CA LYS A 117 9.55 23.16 3.48
C LYS A 117 10.28 22.95 2.15
N THR A 118 9.53 22.56 1.13
CA THR A 118 10.03 22.35 -0.23
C THR A 118 9.25 23.19 -1.23
N ASP A 119 9.94 23.66 -2.26
CA ASP A 119 9.39 24.26 -3.47
C ASP A 119 9.26 23.26 -4.63
N ALA A 120 9.67 22.01 -4.42
CA ALA A 120 9.55 20.97 -5.41
C ALA A 120 8.07 20.66 -5.71
N VAL A 121 7.77 20.56 -7.00
CA VAL A 121 6.44 20.21 -7.52
C VAL A 121 6.52 18.94 -8.37
N TRP A 122 7.64 18.71 -9.04
CA TRP A 122 7.83 17.56 -9.90
C TRP A 122 9.13 16.80 -9.61
N GLU A 123 9.14 15.51 -9.88
CA GLU A 123 10.33 14.66 -9.88
C GLU A 123 10.65 14.20 -11.30
N ARG A 124 11.92 14.16 -11.68
CA ARG A 124 12.33 13.59 -12.97
C ARG A 124 12.12 12.08 -13.00
N LEU A 125 11.33 11.60 -13.96
CA LEU A 125 11.17 10.18 -14.26
C LEU A 125 12.36 9.67 -15.06
N THR A 126 13.05 8.64 -14.57
CA THR A 126 14.12 7.94 -15.28
C THR A 126 13.81 6.45 -15.40
N HIS A 127 14.36 5.79 -16.42
CA HIS A 127 14.21 4.34 -16.62
C HIS A 127 15.04 3.49 -15.63
N ALA A 128 16.13 4.04 -15.10
CA ALA A 128 16.99 3.37 -14.12
C ALA A 128 17.04 4.23 -12.85
N ASN A 129 17.00 3.57 -11.69
CA ASN A 129 17.07 4.11 -10.33
C ASN A 129 17.26 5.63 -10.29
N GLY A 130 16.15 6.33 -10.02
CA GLY A 130 16.02 7.79 -10.03
C GLY A 130 17.27 8.52 -9.56
N ASP A 131 17.76 9.44 -10.38
CA ASP A 131 18.70 10.47 -9.92
C ASP A 131 18.04 11.48 -8.96
N GLY A 132 16.74 11.31 -8.67
CA GLY A 132 16.00 12.06 -7.64
C GLY A 132 16.00 13.55 -7.93
N VAL A 133 16.06 13.98 -9.19
CA VAL A 133 16.08 15.41 -9.50
C VAL A 133 14.68 15.99 -9.35
N PHE A 134 14.48 16.73 -8.27
CA PHE A 134 13.26 17.49 -7.98
C PHE A 134 13.32 18.88 -8.58
N VAL A 135 12.20 19.33 -9.16
CA VAL A 135 12.07 20.64 -9.79
C VAL A 135 10.81 21.38 -9.31
N ASP A 136 10.85 22.70 -9.34
CA ASP A 136 9.72 23.56 -8.98
C ASP A 136 8.62 23.60 -10.07
N CYS A 137 7.61 24.46 -9.89
CA CYS A 137 6.53 24.64 -10.87
C CYS A 137 7.00 25.14 -12.26
N ASN A 138 8.20 25.70 -12.38
CA ASN A 138 8.83 26.16 -13.62
C ASN A 138 9.90 25.19 -14.14
N PHE A 139 9.97 23.97 -13.57
CA PHE A 139 10.97 22.96 -13.91
C PHE A 139 12.43 23.36 -13.58
N VAL A 140 12.63 24.29 -12.65
CA VAL A 140 13.95 24.64 -12.12
C VAL A 140 14.35 23.63 -11.05
N PRO A 141 15.55 23.02 -11.12
CA PRO A 141 16.05 22.14 -10.08
C PRO A 141 16.01 22.78 -8.70
N THR A 142 15.53 22.03 -7.71
CA THR A 142 15.48 22.43 -6.31
C THR A 142 16.56 21.71 -5.52
N ASP A 143 17.06 22.33 -4.44
CA ASP A 143 17.98 21.68 -3.49
C ASP A 143 17.23 20.80 -2.47
N SER A 144 15.97 20.44 -2.77
CA SER A 144 15.11 19.70 -1.87
C SER A 144 15.63 18.29 -1.65
N LYS A 145 15.88 17.92 -0.39
CA LYS A 145 16.24 16.56 0.03
C LYS A 145 15.00 15.67 0.15
N ILE A 146 14.17 15.67 -0.87
CA ILE A 146 13.02 14.77 -0.94
C ILE A 146 13.54 13.38 -1.34
N GLN A 147 12.95 12.32 -0.80
CA GLN A 147 13.16 10.98 -1.35
C GLN A 147 12.25 10.80 -2.56
N SER A 148 12.70 10.04 -3.56
CA SER A 148 11.89 9.74 -4.75
C SER A 148 10.47 9.34 -4.33
N VAL A 149 9.46 10.00 -4.89
CA VAL A 149 8.05 9.61 -4.67
C VAL A 149 7.79 8.22 -5.21
N LEU A 150 8.65 7.78 -6.13
CA LEU A 150 8.58 6.47 -6.75
C LEU A 150 9.23 5.39 -5.90
N GLY A 151 10.00 5.76 -4.87
CA GLY A 151 10.48 4.89 -3.79
C GLY A 151 10.64 3.45 -4.21
N ASP A 152 11.43 3.19 -5.26
CA ASP A 152 11.40 1.91 -5.97
C ASP A 152 11.96 0.80 -5.09
N ILE A 153 11.08 0.14 -4.32
CA ILE A 153 11.24 -1.29 -4.12
C ILE A 153 10.79 -1.94 -5.43
N SER A 154 11.68 -1.93 -6.43
CA SER A 154 11.47 -2.63 -7.69
C SER A 154 12.13 -4.00 -7.59
N PHE A 155 11.32 -5.05 -7.67
CA PHE A 155 11.80 -6.39 -7.93
C PHE A 155 11.60 -6.71 -9.40
N GLU A 156 12.63 -7.25 -10.04
CA GLU A 156 12.46 -7.81 -11.38
C GLU A 156 11.48 -9.00 -11.30
N PRO A 157 10.69 -9.31 -12.34
CA PRO A 157 9.65 -10.34 -12.27
C PRO A 157 10.24 -11.76 -12.12
N HIS A 158 11.55 -11.92 -12.34
CA HIS A 158 12.29 -13.16 -12.09
C HIS A 158 12.98 -13.20 -10.73
N GLU A 159 13.01 -12.08 -9.99
CA GLU A 159 13.51 -12.02 -8.61
C GLU A 159 12.46 -12.58 -7.66
N THR A 160 12.46 -13.90 -7.52
CA THR A 160 11.61 -14.60 -6.54
C THR A 160 12.24 -14.65 -5.14
N VAL A 161 13.47 -14.15 -4.99
CA VAL A 161 14.23 -14.19 -3.74
C VAL A 161 14.94 -12.85 -3.55
N VAL A 162 14.77 -12.27 -2.37
CA VAL A 162 15.39 -11.01 -1.96
C VAL A 162 16.26 -11.30 -0.76
N SER A 163 17.48 -10.76 -0.73
CA SER A 163 18.36 -10.94 0.42
C SER A 163 17.92 -10.05 1.58
N MET A 164 18.09 -10.54 2.81
CA MET A 164 17.85 -9.74 4.02
C MET A 164 18.74 -8.48 4.02
N GLU A 165 19.97 -8.58 3.52
CA GLU A 165 20.89 -7.44 3.40
C GLU A 165 20.34 -6.32 2.50
N TYR A 166 19.70 -6.68 1.38
CA TYR A 166 19.04 -5.72 0.51
C TYR A 166 17.87 -5.02 1.22
N LEU A 167 17.01 -5.79 1.89
CA LEU A 167 15.89 -5.24 2.68
C LEU A 167 16.39 -4.30 3.79
N LEU A 168 17.46 -4.67 4.49
CA LEU A 168 18.10 -3.81 5.49
C LEU A 168 18.66 -2.53 4.87
N GLY A 169 19.26 -2.62 3.67
CA GLY A 169 19.71 -1.48 2.90
C GLY A 169 18.59 -0.48 2.59
N LEU A 170 17.41 -0.98 2.22
CA LEU A 170 16.21 -0.16 2.00
C LEU A 170 15.75 0.53 3.29
N VAL A 171 15.67 -0.20 4.40
CA VAL A 171 15.29 0.38 5.71
C VAL A 171 16.28 1.48 6.12
N LEU A 172 17.58 1.25 5.95
CA LEU A 172 18.61 2.25 6.24
C LEU A 172 18.47 3.50 5.36
N ALA A 173 18.12 3.33 4.08
CA ALA A 173 17.87 4.45 3.18
C ALA A 173 16.65 5.27 3.62
N LEU A 174 15.54 4.62 3.97
CA LEU A 174 14.34 5.28 4.51
C LEU A 174 14.64 6.05 5.80
N LEU A 175 15.38 5.45 6.73
CA LEU A 175 15.83 6.12 7.96
C LEU A 175 16.74 7.33 7.68
N GLY A 176 17.59 7.25 6.65
CA GLY A 176 18.42 8.38 6.23
C GLY A 176 17.62 9.62 5.84
N GLY A 177 16.42 9.43 5.27
CA GLY A 177 15.50 10.52 4.89
C GLY A 177 14.50 10.91 5.98
N SER A 178 14.38 10.14 7.06
CA SER A 178 13.42 10.40 8.13
C SER A 178 13.75 11.69 8.90
N VAL A 179 12.81 12.64 8.93
CA VAL A 179 12.94 13.89 9.70
C VAL A 179 13.07 13.59 11.20
N LYS A 180 12.26 12.66 11.72
CA LYS A 180 12.32 12.24 13.13
C LYS A 180 13.68 11.67 13.49
N MET A 181 14.27 10.87 12.60
CA MET A 181 15.62 10.32 12.79
C MET A 181 16.68 11.42 12.84
N GLN A 182 16.51 12.52 12.11
CA GLN A 182 17.45 13.64 12.14
C GLN A 182 17.42 14.41 13.46
N ASP A 183 16.25 14.53 14.09
CA ASP A 183 16.03 15.26 15.34
C ASP A 183 16.58 14.54 16.59
N TYR A 184 16.86 13.24 16.51
CA TYR A 184 17.41 12.48 17.63
C TYR A 184 18.90 12.75 17.90
N SER A 185 19.33 12.50 19.14
CA SER A 185 20.76 12.52 19.51
C SER A 185 21.52 11.37 18.85
N ASP A 186 22.84 11.53 18.64
CA ASP A 186 23.68 10.50 18.02
C ASP A 186 23.61 9.14 18.76
N GLU A 187 23.48 9.17 20.10
CA GLU A 187 23.30 7.98 20.92
C GLU A 187 21.99 7.24 20.58
N ARG A 188 20.89 7.98 20.45
CA ARG A 188 19.58 7.41 20.11
C ARG A 188 19.54 6.93 18.66
N LYS A 189 20.20 7.65 17.74
CA LYS A 189 20.41 7.19 16.36
C LYS A 189 21.17 5.86 16.34
N SER A 190 22.23 5.72 17.14
CA SER A 190 22.99 4.46 17.25
C SER A 190 22.12 3.32 17.77
N GLN A 191 21.30 3.56 18.79
CA GLN A 191 20.37 2.55 19.32
C GLN A 191 19.37 2.07 18.26
N ILE A 192 18.77 3.01 17.50
CA ILE A 192 17.86 2.68 16.40
C ILE A 192 18.59 1.85 15.33
N LEU A 193 19.82 2.23 14.95
CA LEU A 193 20.63 1.50 13.97
C LEU A 193 21.05 0.10 14.47
N ASP A 194 21.19 -0.09 15.78
CA ASP A 194 21.44 -1.40 16.36
C ASP A 194 20.19 -2.30 16.29
N VAL A 195 19.00 -1.72 16.46
CA VAL A 195 17.73 -2.45 16.26
C VAL A 195 17.52 -2.83 14.79
N VAL A 196 17.93 -2.00 13.84
CA VAL A 196 17.85 -2.37 12.40
C VAL A 196 18.56 -3.70 12.13
N LYS A 197 19.69 -3.96 12.81
CA LYS A 197 20.44 -5.21 12.66
C LYS A 197 19.69 -6.42 13.22
N SER A 198 18.75 -6.23 14.15
CA SER A 198 17.93 -7.31 14.74
C SER A 198 16.61 -7.54 14.02
N LEU A 199 16.19 -6.69 13.07
CA LEU A 199 14.93 -6.84 12.30
C LEU A 199 14.74 -8.23 11.71
N ALA A 200 15.81 -8.87 11.24
CA ALA A 200 15.78 -10.21 10.66
C ALA A 200 15.32 -11.31 11.65
N GLY A 201 15.54 -11.11 12.95
CA GLY A 201 15.12 -12.04 14.00
C GLY A 201 13.70 -11.80 14.50
N GLY A 202 13.06 -10.71 14.05
CA GLY A 202 11.83 -10.20 14.63
C GLY A 202 12.07 -9.53 15.99
N PHE A 203 11.11 -8.69 16.39
CA PHE A 203 11.10 -8.05 17.69
C PHE A 203 9.67 -7.99 18.22
N ASP A 204 9.54 -8.01 19.55
CA ASP A 204 8.26 -7.94 20.26
C ASP A 204 8.00 -6.50 20.68
N MET A 205 6.73 -6.11 20.69
CA MET A 205 6.29 -4.77 21.05
C MET A 205 5.34 -4.88 22.22
N ASP A 206 5.62 -4.15 23.30
CA ASP A 206 4.68 -4.07 24.42
C ASP A 206 3.54 -3.11 24.06
N VAL A 207 2.32 -3.65 24.03
CA VAL A 207 1.11 -2.95 23.58
C VAL A 207 0.45 -2.21 24.73
N ILE A 208 -0.29 -1.16 24.42
CA ILE A 208 -1.12 -0.40 25.36
C ILE A 208 -2.59 -0.70 25.03
N PHE A 209 -3.31 -1.31 25.97
CA PHE A 209 -4.62 -1.90 25.70
C PHE A 209 -5.78 -0.90 25.49
N THR A 210 -5.50 0.41 25.41
CA THR A 210 -6.54 1.46 25.42
C THR A 210 -6.85 2.06 24.05
N ARG A 211 -5.97 1.88 23.05
CA ARG A 211 -6.12 2.42 21.69
C ARG A 211 -5.35 1.54 20.69
N THR A 212 -5.73 1.56 19.42
CA THR A 212 -5.17 0.66 18.40
C THR A 212 -3.73 1.01 18.00
N ASP A 213 -3.29 2.26 18.13
CA ASP A 213 -1.91 2.73 17.92
C ASP A 213 -1.09 2.73 19.23
N GLY A 214 -1.55 2.00 20.24
CA GLY A 214 -0.98 1.97 21.57
C GLY A 214 0.23 1.05 21.69
N PHE A 215 1.44 1.60 21.74
CA PHE A 215 2.66 0.86 22.00
C PHE A 215 3.53 1.59 23.00
N THR A 216 4.25 0.86 23.84
CA THR A 216 5.23 1.48 24.74
C THR A 216 6.44 1.93 23.93
N MET A 217 7.06 3.03 24.39
CA MET A 217 8.21 3.62 23.73
C MET A 217 9.47 2.78 24.02
N THR A 218 9.73 1.79 23.18
CA THR A 218 10.97 0.99 23.16
C THR A 218 11.91 1.45 22.05
N GLN A 219 13.12 0.89 21.95
CA GLN A 219 14.07 1.20 20.86
C GLN A 219 13.52 0.74 19.50
N GLU A 220 12.78 -0.37 19.51
CA GLU A 220 12.07 -0.93 18.38
C GLU A 220 10.92 -0.04 17.92
N TRP A 221 10.14 0.49 18.86
CA TRP A 221 9.09 1.45 18.53
C TRP A 221 9.64 2.71 17.87
N LEU A 222 10.79 3.20 18.34
CA LEU A 222 11.42 4.39 17.76
C LEU A 222 11.90 4.17 16.33
N LEU A 223 12.37 2.97 16.01
CA LEU A 223 12.69 2.59 14.64
C LEU A 223 11.44 2.70 13.75
N LEU A 224 10.32 2.13 14.18
CA LEU A 224 9.07 2.16 13.41
C LEU A 224 8.46 3.57 13.32
N ASP A 225 8.55 4.35 14.39
CA ASP A 225 8.12 5.75 14.43
C ASP A 225 8.93 6.60 13.45
N CYS A 226 10.26 6.41 13.39
CA CYS A 226 11.11 7.07 12.39
C CYS A 226 10.71 6.75 10.94
N LEU A 227 10.18 5.55 10.69
CA LEU A 227 9.73 5.13 9.36
C LEU A 227 8.29 5.60 9.06
N ASP A 228 7.64 6.33 9.96
CA ASP A 228 6.24 6.78 9.83
C ASP A 228 5.27 5.63 9.51
N LEU A 229 5.58 4.42 10.00
CA LEU A 229 4.76 3.24 9.74
C LEU A 229 3.43 3.34 10.47
N ASN A 230 2.35 3.11 9.73
CA ASN A 230 1.02 3.01 10.29
C ASN A 230 0.88 1.65 11.02
N LEU A 231 1.41 1.56 12.25
CA LEU A 231 1.36 0.35 13.07
C LEU A 231 0.14 0.38 14.01
N ARG A 232 -0.57 -0.74 14.10
CA ARG A 232 -1.77 -0.93 14.90
C ARG A 232 -1.79 -2.29 15.58
N HIS A 233 -2.56 -2.44 16.65
CA HIS A 233 -2.89 -3.73 17.26
C HIS A 233 -4.38 -3.81 17.58
N GLY A 234 -4.90 -5.04 17.68
CA GLY A 234 -6.30 -5.30 18.04
C GLY A 234 -6.50 -5.75 19.48
N TRP A 235 -5.44 -5.74 20.30
CA TRP A 235 -5.51 -6.18 21.69
C TRP A 235 -6.07 -5.08 22.58
N ILE A 236 -7.38 -4.80 22.46
CA ILE A 236 -8.03 -3.75 23.25
C ILE A 236 -8.80 -4.38 24.40
N ALA A 237 -8.55 -3.88 25.62
CA ALA A 237 -9.22 -4.33 26.82
C ALA A 237 -10.51 -3.55 27.06
N ALA A 238 -11.47 -4.20 27.72
CA ALA A 238 -12.63 -3.50 28.25
C ALA A 238 -12.20 -2.54 29.38
N ARG A 239 -12.85 -1.37 29.46
CA ARG A 239 -12.42 -0.26 30.34
C ARG A 239 -12.42 -0.63 31.84
N ASP A 240 -13.26 -1.57 32.24
CA ASP A 240 -13.38 -2.11 33.60
C ASP A 240 -12.21 -2.98 34.04
N LEU A 241 -11.43 -3.52 33.09
CA LEU A 241 -10.19 -4.26 33.36
C LEU A 241 -8.97 -3.35 33.56
N LEU A 242 -9.08 -2.06 33.20
CA LEU A 242 -7.96 -1.13 33.13
C LEU A 242 -7.92 -0.22 34.35
N THR A 243 -6.73 0.00 34.90
CA THR A 243 -6.49 0.88 36.06
C THR A 243 -6.20 2.32 35.72
N GLY A 244 -6.05 2.66 34.44
CA GLY A 244 -5.65 3.97 34.00
C GLY A 244 -5.75 4.16 32.49
N PRO A 245 -5.33 5.34 31.99
CA PRO A 245 -5.44 5.69 30.57
C PRO A 245 -4.37 5.01 29.68
N GLU A 246 -3.22 4.64 30.26
CA GLU A 246 -2.08 4.03 29.56
C GLU A 246 -1.68 2.78 30.34
N VAL A 247 -2.26 1.63 29.96
CA VAL A 247 -2.00 0.35 30.63
C VAL A 247 -1.39 -0.60 29.61
N SER A 248 -0.12 -0.93 29.80
CA SER A 248 0.61 -1.86 28.95
C SER A 248 0.44 -3.33 29.35
N PHE A 249 0.87 -4.27 28.51
CA PHE A 249 0.89 -5.69 28.87
C PHE A 249 1.74 -5.95 30.11
N GLU A 250 2.91 -5.33 30.20
CA GLU A 250 3.77 -5.44 31.40
C GLU A 250 3.07 -4.91 32.64
N SER A 251 2.52 -3.69 32.57
CA SER A 251 1.88 -3.02 33.71
C SER A 251 0.65 -3.80 34.21
N LEU A 252 -0.17 -4.30 33.29
CA LEU A 252 -1.37 -5.08 33.64
C LEU A 252 -1.00 -6.45 34.20
N THR A 253 0.05 -7.08 33.66
CA THR A 253 0.56 -8.36 34.18
C THR A 253 1.03 -8.22 35.62
N LEU A 254 1.81 -7.18 35.93
CA LEU A 254 2.25 -6.90 37.29
C LEU A 254 1.06 -6.67 38.22
N ALA A 255 0.12 -5.80 37.83
CA ALA A 255 -1.06 -5.48 38.59
C ALA A 255 -1.94 -6.71 38.88
N SER A 256 -2.14 -7.60 37.90
CA SER A 256 -2.93 -8.83 38.05
C SER A 256 -2.34 -9.86 39.02
N ASN A 257 -1.06 -9.72 39.36
CA ASN A 257 -0.37 -10.58 40.32
C ASN A 257 -0.31 -9.96 41.72
N GLU A 258 -0.76 -8.71 41.90
CA GLU A 258 -0.85 -8.09 43.22
C GLU A 258 -1.97 -8.71 44.06
N PRO A 259 -1.72 -9.02 45.36
CA PRO A 259 -2.75 -9.58 46.23
C PRO A 259 -3.96 -8.65 46.38
N GLY A 260 -5.15 -9.16 46.07
CA GLY A 260 -6.41 -8.42 46.24
C GLY A 260 -6.75 -7.45 45.10
N PHE A 261 -6.02 -7.50 43.98
CA PHE A 261 -6.32 -6.69 42.82
C PHE A 261 -7.69 -7.05 42.19
N PRO A 262 -8.56 -6.06 41.87
CA PRO A 262 -9.86 -6.31 41.27
C PRO A 262 -9.75 -7.02 39.91
N HIS A 263 -10.70 -7.93 39.61
CA HIS A 263 -10.77 -8.65 38.33
C HIS A 263 -9.49 -9.43 37.95
N ALA A 264 -8.60 -9.77 38.90
CA ALA A 264 -7.30 -10.40 38.61
C ALA A 264 -7.39 -11.65 37.72
N GLU A 265 -8.37 -12.54 37.94
CA GLU A 265 -8.56 -13.73 37.10
C GLU A 265 -9.11 -13.41 35.71
N GLU A 266 -9.99 -12.41 35.58
CA GLU A 266 -10.50 -11.94 34.28
C GLU A 266 -9.37 -11.30 33.46
N ILE A 267 -8.50 -10.52 34.11
CA ILE A 267 -7.31 -9.94 33.50
C ILE A 267 -6.34 -11.04 33.05
N LYS A 268 -6.06 -12.04 33.89
CA LYS A 268 -5.21 -13.17 33.48
C LYS A 268 -5.81 -13.94 32.31
N ASN A 269 -7.13 -14.10 32.26
CA ASN A 269 -7.82 -14.73 31.13
C ASN A 269 -7.72 -13.87 29.86
N PHE A 270 -7.87 -12.55 29.97
CA PHE A 270 -7.66 -11.60 28.87
C PHE A 270 -6.22 -11.66 28.35
N LEU A 271 -5.22 -11.62 29.24
CA LEU A 271 -3.79 -11.67 28.89
C LEU A 271 -3.37 -12.99 28.24
N ARG A 272 -4.10 -14.08 28.50
CA ARG A 272 -3.91 -15.40 27.86
C ARG A 272 -4.80 -15.63 26.64
N GLY A 273 -5.73 -14.72 26.39
CA GLY A 273 -6.72 -14.81 25.33
C GLY A 273 -6.18 -14.40 23.96
N PRO A 274 -7.06 -14.32 22.95
CA PRO A 274 -6.66 -13.84 21.63
C PRO A 274 -6.19 -12.38 21.70
N GLN A 275 -5.08 -12.07 21.02
CA GLN A 275 -4.54 -10.71 20.95
C GLN A 275 -5.33 -9.79 20.00
N LEU A 276 -6.41 -10.29 19.41
CA LEU A 276 -7.42 -9.51 18.70
C LEU A 276 -8.73 -9.71 19.43
N THR A 277 -9.26 -8.63 20.01
CA THR A 277 -10.54 -8.68 20.75
C THR A 277 -11.69 -8.15 19.91
N PRO A 278 -12.95 -8.48 20.23
CA PRO A 278 -14.10 -7.88 19.53
C PRO A 278 -14.12 -6.35 19.62
N ILE A 279 -13.69 -5.79 20.76
CA ILE A 279 -13.54 -4.35 20.94
C ILE A 279 -12.46 -3.82 20.00
N GLY A 280 -11.30 -4.48 19.97
CA GLY A 280 -10.20 -4.08 19.11
C GLY A 280 -10.54 -4.19 17.63
N LEU A 281 -11.29 -5.20 17.19
CA LEU A 281 -11.71 -5.31 15.80
C LEU A 281 -12.62 -4.15 15.38
N VAL A 282 -13.57 -3.76 16.24
CA VAL A 282 -14.42 -2.58 16.00
C VAL A 282 -13.58 -1.30 15.99
N SER A 283 -12.66 -1.13 16.96
CA SER A 283 -11.78 0.04 16.98
C SER A 283 -10.89 0.12 15.74
N LEU A 284 -10.36 -1.00 15.24
CA LEU A 284 -9.60 -1.04 13.99
C LEU A 284 -10.46 -0.61 12.80
N GLN A 285 -11.72 -1.05 12.72
CA GLN A 285 -12.65 -0.62 11.67
C GLN A 285 -12.99 0.88 11.74
N GLU A 286 -13.03 1.47 12.93
CA GLU A 286 -13.29 2.90 13.11
C GLU A 286 -12.06 3.79 12.86
N ASP A 287 -10.86 3.32 13.23
CA ASP A 287 -9.62 4.10 13.17
C ASP A 287 -8.94 4.08 11.79
N PHE A 288 -9.27 3.09 10.95
CA PHE A 288 -8.55 2.87 9.69
C PHE A 288 -9.11 3.73 8.55
N VAL A 289 -8.19 4.14 7.68
CA VAL A 289 -8.53 4.86 6.45
C VAL A 289 -8.67 3.84 5.32
N GLU A 290 -9.79 3.93 4.59
CA GLU A 290 -10.06 3.13 3.39
C GLU A 290 -8.90 3.20 2.39
N ASN A 291 -8.53 2.07 1.78
CA ASN A 291 -7.45 1.95 0.78
C ASN A 291 -6.04 2.36 1.27
N VAL A 292 -5.81 2.53 2.57
CA VAL A 292 -4.48 2.82 3.12
C VAL A 292 -3.92 1.59 3.82
N PRO A 293 -2.79 1.01 3.34
CA PRO A 293 -2.15 -0.11 4.02
C PRO A 293 -1.69 0.25 5.43
N CYS A 294 -1.75 -0.73 6.31
CA CYS A 294 -1.37 -0.62 7.71
C CYS A 294 -0.73 -1.92 8.17
N ILE A 295 0.15 -1.84 9.17
CA ILE A 295 0.77 -2.99 9.80
C ILE A 295 -0.05 -3.33 11.06
N LEU A 296 -0.63 -4.52 11.11
CA LEU A 296 -1.28 -5.08 12.29
C LEU A 296 -0.31 -5.98 13.06
N PHE A 297 0.01 -5.59 14.28
CA PHE A 297 0.64 -6.44 15.28
C PHE A 297 -0.41 -7.32 15.94
N TRP A 298 -0.34 -8.62 15.69
CA TRP A 298 -1.30 -9.61 16.17
C TRP A 298 -0.62 -10.96 16.36
N ASN A 299 -0.79 -11.57 17.54
CA ASN A 299 -0.17 -12.84 17.93
C ASN A 299 1.37 -12.83 17.82
N LYS A 300 2.02 -11.71 18.16
CA LYS A 300 3.46 -11.49 17.97
C LYS A 300 3.94 -11.58 16.51
N HIS A 301 3.04 -11.42 15.56
CA HIS A 301 3.33 -11.35 14.13
C HIS A 301 2.86 -10.01 13.56
N TYR A 302 3.50 -9.61 12.47
CA TYR A 302 3.18 -8.40 11.73
C TYR A 302 2.45 -8.78 10.46
N HIS A 303 1.23 -8.26 10.29
CA HIS A 303 0.39 -8.51 9.13
C HIS A 303 0.22 -7.22 8.35
N THR A 304 0.30 -7.28 7.03
CA THR A 304 -0.14 -6.16 6.18
C THR A 304 -1.66 -6.25 6.05
N ILE A 305 -2.36 -5.18 6.42
CA ILE A 305 -3.82 -5.12 6.34
C ILE A 305 -4.26 -3.84 5.62
N VAL A 306 -5.43 -3.90 4.99
CA VAL A 306 -6.07 -2.78 4.30
C VAL A 306 -7.58 -2.87 4.45
N MET A 307 -8.24 -1.73 4.66
CA MET A 307 -9.70 -1.67 4.62
C MET A 307 -10.13 -1.44 3.18
N ILE A 308 -11.05 -2.27 2.69
CA ILE A 308 -11.72 -2.14 1.38
C ILE A 308 -13.22 -2.30 1.56
N ASN A 309 -13.99 -1.27 1.19
CA ASN A 309 -15.45 -1.18 1.34
C ASN A 309 -15.92 -1.46 2.79
N GLY A 310 -15.22 -0.90 3.78
CA GLY A 310 -15.54 -1.12 5.20
C GLY A 310 -15.16 -2.51 5.75
N VAL A 311 -14.51 -3.36 4.95
CA VAL A 311 -14.04 -4.69 5.37
C VAL A 311 -12.52 -4.66 5.54
N LEU A 312 -12.03 -5.11 6.68
CA LEU A 312 -10.59 -5.30 6.90
C LEU A 312 -10.13 -6.56 6.18
N ASN A 313 -9.03 -6.46 5.44
CA ASN A 313 -8.43 -7.55 4.68
C ASN A 313 -6.95 -7.66 5.07
N SER A 314 -6.47 -8.89 5.26
CA SER A 314 -5.08 -9.20 5.54
C SER A 314 -4.41 -9.87 4.34
N LEU A 315 -3.19 -9.44 4.04
CA LEU A 315 -2.37 -10.03 2.99
C LEU A 315 -2.00 -11.47 3.36
N VAL A 316 -2.27 -12.41 2.47
CA VAL A 316 -1.91 -13.81 2.64
C VAL A 316 -0.42 -13.98 2.33
N THR A 317 0.34 -14.46 3.32
CA THR A 317 1.79 -14.64 3.22
C THR A 317 2.24 -16.10 3.29
N ASP A 318 1.33 -17.05 3.49
CA ASP A 318 1.65 -18.47 3.47
C ASP A 318 2.01 -18.93 2.03
N SER A 319 3.19 -19.54 1.91
CA SER A 319 3.72 -20.11 0.66
C SER A 319 2.78 -21.10 -0.04
N ASN A 320 1.85 -21.72 0.69
CA ASN A 320 0.85 -22.63 0.12
C ASN A 320 -0.08 -21.94 -0.91
N TYR A 321 -0.18 -20.62 -0.87
CA TYR A 321 -1.03 -19.83 -1.76
C TYR A 321 -0.28 -19.24 -2.96
N LEU A 322 1.04 -19.43 -3.08
CA LEU A 322 1.88 -18.82 -4.13
C LEU A 322 1.40 -19.12 -5.57
N GLU A 323 0.90 -20.32 -5.83
CA GLU A 323 0.40 -20.73 -7.16
C GLU A 323 -1.13 -20.54 -7.30
N THR A 324 -1.75 -19.84 -6.36
CA THR A 324 -3.20 -19.58 -6.36
C THR A 324 -3.49 -18.13 -6.75
N ARG A 325 -4.76 -17.81 -6.98
CA ARG A 325 -5.22 -16.42 -7.18
C ARG A 325 -5.44 -15.68 -5.86
N ILE A 326 -5.26 -16.35 -4.73
CA ILE A 326 -5.54 -15.79 -3.41
C ILE A 326 -4.43 -14.81 -3.03
N VAL A 327 -4.82 -13.59 -2.70
CA VAL A 327 -3.91 -12.53 -2.27
C VAL A 327 -4.31 -12.01 -0.89
N TRP A 328 -5.61 -11.89 -0.62
CA TRP A 328 -6.13 -11.35 0.64
C TRP A 328 -7.03 -12.34 1.34
N GLN A 329 -7.21 -12.14 2.65
CA GLN A 329 -8.18 -12.84 3.48
C GLN A 329 -8.94 -11.80 4.31
N THR A 330 -10.28 -11.87 4.36
CA THR A 330 -11.05 -10.97 5.22
C THR A 330 -10.72 -11.23 6.69
N LEU A 331 -10.61 -10.16 7.48
CA LEU A 331 -10.45 -10.21 8.93
C LEU A 331 -11.80 -9.89 9.58
N ASP A 332 -12.71 -10.88 9.61
CA ASP A 332 -14.09 -10.72 10.11
C ASP A 332 -14.29 -11.22 11.56
N GLY A 333 -13.30 -11.91 12.12
CA GLY A 333 -13.36 -12.48 13.46
C GLY A 333 -12.01 -12.60 14.15
N VAL A 334 -12.06 -12.77 15.48
CA VAL A 334 -10.89 -12.88 16.36
C VAL A 334 -10.05 -14.14 16.13
N ASN A 335 -10.61 -15.15 15.45
CA ASN A 335 -9.96 -16.43 15.18
C ASN A 335 -9.15 -16.44 13.88
N GLY A 336 -9.25 -15.40 13.04
CA GLY A 336 -8.63 -15.41 11.71
C GLY A 336 -9.32 -16.29 10.68
N ASP A 337 -10.54 -16.76 10.97
CA ASP A 337 -11.42 -17.30 9.94
C ASP A 337 -11.78 -16.15 8.99
N GLY A 338 -11.86 -16.40 7.69
CA GLY A 338 -12.11 -15.35 6.72
C GLY A 338 -12.26 -15.88 5.30
N VAL A 339 -12.90 -15.10 4.44
CA VAL A 339 -13.05 -15.40 3.02
C VAL A 339 -11.77 -15.02 2.29
N TYR A 340 -11.21 -15.95 1.52
CA TYR A 340 -10.08 -15.67 0.64
C TYR A 340 -10.51 -14.85 -0.57
N LEU A 341 -9.71 -13.86 -0.94
CA LEU A 341 -9.96 -12.92 -2.02
C LEU A 341 -8.76 -12.85 -2.97
N ASP A 342 -9.01 -12.49 -4.23
CA ASP A 342 -7.97 -12.19 -5.21
C ASP A 342 -7.42 -10.76 -5.08
N ASN A 343 -6.50 -10.37 -5.97
CA ASN A 343 -5.90 -9.02 -5.98
C ASN A 343 -6.92 -7.88 -6.11
N ASN A 344 -8.13 -8.15 -6.64
CA ASN A 344 -9.22 -7.19 -6.78
C ASN A 344 -10.22 -7.26 -5.61
N PHE A 345 -9.87 -7.93 -4.51
CA PHE A 345 -10.74 -8.16 -3.36
C PHE A 345 -12.04 -8.91 -3.70
N THR A 346 -12.01 -9.75 -4.76
CA THR A 346 -13.14 -10.61 -5.14
C THR A 346 -13.01 -11.97 -4.45
N PRO A 347 -14.08 -12.51 -3.83
CA PRO A 347 -14.06 -13.83 -3.20
C PRO A 347 -13.61 -14.97 -4.12
N VAL A 348 -12.61 -15.73 -3.68
CA VAL A 348 -12.11 -16.94 -4.32
C VAL A 348 -12.75 -18.15 -3.65
N TYR A 349 -13.79 -18.70 -4.28
CA TYR A 349 -14.45 -19.91 -3.77
C TYR A 349 -13.66 -21.16 -4.18
N VAL A 350 -12.83 -21.66 -3.26
CA VAL A 350 -12.13 -22.95 -3.42
C VAL A 350 -13.17 -24.09 -3.35
N GLY A 351 -13.70 -24.49 -4.51
CA GLY A 351 -14.69 -25.56 -4.62
C GLY A 351 -15.62 -25.52 -5.84
N LEU A 352 -15.71 -24.38 -6.56
CA LEU A 352 -16.47 -24.29 -7.82
C LEU A 352 -15.57 -24.34 -9.06
N ASP A 353 -14.31 -23.91 -8.96
CA ASP A 353 -13.34 -24.00 -10.07
C ASP A 353 -12.64 -25.36 -10.19
N ALA A 354 -12.91 -26.30 -9.27
CA ALA A 354 -12.49 -27.70 -9.43
C ALA A 354 -13.27 -28.44 -10.54
N ALA A 355 -14.21 -27.78 -11.21
CA ALA A 355 -15.01 -28.35 -12.28
C ALA A 355 -14.65 -27.78 -13.67
N THR A 356 -13.37 -27.58 -14.00
CA THR A 356 -12.90 -27.67 -15.40
C THR A 356 -11.39 -27.93 -15.51
N SER A 357 -10.89 -28.97 -14.82
CA SER A 357 -9.79 -29.76 -15.39
C SER A 357 -10.39 -30.96 -16.11
N VAL A 358 -11.26 -30.69 -17.10
CA VAL A 358 -11.65 -31.72 -18.05
C VAL A 358 -10.49 -31.82 -19.03
N TYR A 359 -9.70 -32.87 -18.84
CA TYR A 359 -8.84 -33.49 -19.83
C TYR A 359 -9.37 -33.28 -21.26
N VAL A 360 -8.91 -32.23 -21.95
CA VAL A 360 -9.01 -32.17 -23.40
C VAL A 360 -7.89 -33.06 -23.89
N MET A 361 -8.21 -34.35 -23.98
CA MET A 361 -7.39 -35.34 -24.67
C MET A 361 -6.98 -34.78 -26.03
N TRP A 362 -5.67 -34.68 -26.23
CA TRP A 362 -5.10 -34.41 -27.54
C TRP A 362 -5.63 -35.45 -28.55
N PRO A 363 -6.11 -35.02 -29.74
CA PRO A 363 -6.41 -35.97 -30.79
C PRO A 363 -5.10 -36.60 -31.26
N LYS A 364 -5.03 -37.93 -31.24
CA LYS A 364 -3.98 -38.67 -31.94
C LYS A 364 -4.10 -38.36 -33.44
N ILE A 365 -3.09 -37.66 -33.97
CA ILE A 365 -2.88 -37.48 -35.40
C ILE A 365 -1.96 -38.63 -35.86
N ASN A 366 -2.58 -39.68 -36.40
CA ASN A 366 -2.19 -40.43 -37.61
C ASN A 366 -3.09 -41.65 -37.79
#